data_AF-A0A9X2W308-F1
#
_entry.id   AF-A0A9X2W308-F1
#
_cell.length_a   1.000
_cell.length_b   1.000
_cell.length_c   1.000
_cell.angle_alpha   90.00
_cell.angle_beta   90.00
_cell.angle_gamma   90.00
#
_symmetry.space_group_name_H-M   'P 1'
#
loop_
_entity.id
_entity.type
_entity.pdbx_description
1 polymer ?
#
loop_
_entity_poly.entity_id
_entity_poly.type
_entity_poly.pdbx_seq_one_letter_code
_entity_poly.pdbx_strand_id
1 'polypeptide(L)'
;MKKSIALVAMCATALSPILSAPAYADIVPDPVPEYLGEVFPEMTAQCDALADARDTGNGDEWSGEVIPGNATLIAGPTEVGGSRVVDESTIQPLGDYVPSVKEIRGDPFRIGGSVNMFGDQWSSEGYYPHSTYFFEADFDSTFSYAASCAISRAVFHEGEPIHHRAVGVYVILDDYHGRDEEAVRRNCEQLRDNGQDWWGDEFFPENSPKCRFEGTPAYDEPGEDYLDPPVLVDTVALDPVPREQTVGMRAFEDFGEKITVVGEYHIGQVVICISPSTTSKNTQSTGWRLQNGYTGPNCTTDWFKNHAIWGAGTENSNGTFTSVPDYHLY
;
A
#
# COMPACT_ATOMS: atom_id res chain seq x y z
N MET A 1 15.47 23.35 -15.44
CA MET A 1 15.05 23.70 -16.82
C MET A 1 13.88 24.66 -16.70
N LYS A 2 13.92 25.82 -17.36
CA LYS A 2 12.75 26.72 -17.43
C LYS A 2 11.73 26.05 -18.37
N LYS A 3 10.66 25.45 -17.82
CA LYS A 3 9.59 24.86 -18.62
C LYS A 3 8.59 25.96 -18.97
N SER A 4 8.63 26.41 -20.22
CA SER A 4 7.62 27.30 -20.79
C SER A 4 6.54 26.43 -21.43
N ILE A 5 5.40 26.26 -20.76
CA ILE A 5 4.24 25.60 -21.38
C ILE A 5 3.53 26.67 -22.21
N ALA A 6 3.60 26.53 -23.54
CA ALA A 6 2.68 27.22 -24.42
C ALA A 6 1.32 26.54 -24.24
N LEU A 7 0.44 27.13 -23.44
CA LEU A 7 -0.94 26.68 -23.32
C LEU A 7 -1.54 26.75 -24.74
N VAL A 8 -1.74 25.59 -25.37
CA VAL A 8 -2.48 25.52 -26.64
C VAL A 8 -3.83 26.15 -26.36
N ALA A 9 -4.09 27.23 -27.07
CA ALA A 9 -5.28 28.05 -26.93
C ALA A 9 -6.54 27.18 -26.88
N MET A 10 -7.09 27.00 -25.69
CA MET A 10 -8.53 26.87 -25.58
C MET A 10 -9.08 28.21 -26.04
N CYS A 11 -9.56 28.24 -27.28
CA CYS A 11 -10.38 29.30 -27.84
C CYS A 11 -11.63 29.49 -26.97
N ALA A 12 -11.47 30.24 -25.89
CA ALA A 12 -12.52 30.99 -25.25
C ALA A 12 -11.97 32.42 -25.13
N THR A 13 -12.28 33.24 -26.14
CA THR A 13 -12.30 34.70 -25.98
C THR A 13 -13.38 35.03 -24.95
N ALA A 14 -13.06 34.80 -23.69
CA ALA A 14 -13.79 35.26 -22.53
C ALA A 14 -12.74 35.97 -21.70
N LEU A 15 -13.01 37.23 -21.34
CA LEU A 15 -12.30 37.96 -20.29
C LEU A 15 -12.00 36.96 -19.16
N SER A 16 -10.75 36.54 -18.97
CA SER A 16 -10.39 35.63 -17.88
C SER A 16 -10.38 36.45 -16.60
N PRO A 17 -11.40 36.41 -15.72
CA PRO A 17 -11.26 36.98 -14.39
C PRO A 17 -10.04 36.33 -13.72
N ILE A 18 -9.30 37.11 -12.94
CA ILE A 18 -8.29 36.60 -12.02
C ILE A 18 -9.04 35.74 -11.01
N LEU A 19 -9.15 34.44 -11.30
CA LEU A 19 -9.77 33.48 -10.42
C LEU A 19 -8.68 32.89 -9.54
N SER A 20 -8.96 32.85 -8.23
CA SER A 20 -8.31 31.88 -7.38
C SER A 20 -8.76 30.49 -7.84
N ALA A 21 -7.82 29.67 -8.29
CA ALA A 21 -8.11 28.30 -8.62
C ALA A 21 -8.23 27.49 -7.32
N PRO A 22 -9.37 26.80 -7.08
CA PRO A 22 -9.48 25.92 -5.92
C PRO A 22 -8.55 24.71 -6.09
N ALA A 23 -7.96 24.25 -5.00
CA ALA A 23 -7.26 22.97 -5.00
C ALA A 23 -8.25 21.85 -5.34
N TYR A 24 -8.01 21.12 -6.43
CA TYR A 24 -8.80 19.95 -6.80
C TYR A 24 -8.16 18.73 -6.14
N ALA A 25 -8.77 18.18 -5.10
CA ALA A 25 -8.34 16.88 -4.56
C ALA A 25 -9.08 15.78 -5.33
N ASP A 26 -8.33 14.93 -6.03
CA ASP A 26 -8.89 13.72 -6.63
C ASP A 26 -8.40 12.49 -5.86
N ILE A 27 -9.11 11.38 -6.01
CA ILE A 27 -8.82 10.12 -5.31
C ILE A 27 -7.62 9.47 -5.98
N VAL A 28 -6.48 9.48 -5.29
CA VAL A 28 -5.30 8.69 -5.63
C VAL A 28 -5.56 7.23 -5.23
N PRO A 29 -5.33 6.24 -6.11
CA PRO A 29 -5.55 4.85 -5.76
C PRO A 29 -4.60 4.41 -4.65
N ASP A 30 -5.07 3.58 -3.71
CA ASP A 30 -4.19 2.95 -2.73
C ASP A 30 -3.31 1.87 -3.39
N PRO A 31 -2.08 1.64 -2.91
CA PRO A 31 -1.26 0.55 -3.38
C PRO A 31 -1.95 -0.79 -3.09
N VAL A 32 -1.82 -1.73 -4.03
CA VAL A 32 -2.37 -3.08 -3.90
C VAL A 32 -1.23 -4.05 -3.63
N PRO A 33 -1.36 -4.97 -2.65
CA PRO A 33 -0.32 -5.96 -2.36
C PRO A 33 -0.08 -6.87 -3.59
N GLU A 34 1.19 -7.11 -3.92
CA GLU A 34 1.57 -7.94 -5.08
C GLU A 34 1.29 -9.43 -4.84
N TYR A 35 1.52 -9.91 -3.62
CA TYR A 35 1.61 -11.35 -3.28
C TYR A 35 0.37 -11.89 -2.58
N LEU A 36 -0.80 -11.78 -3.21
CA LEU A 36 -2.05 -12.30 -2.63
C LEU A 36 -2.05 -13.83 -2.54
N GLY A 37 -2.18 -14.36 -1.33
CA GLY A 37 -2.26 -15.81 -1.09
C GLY A 37 -0.90 -16.54 -1.15
N GLU A 38 0.21 -15.79 -1.16
CA GLU A 38 1.54 -16.40 -1.15
C GLU A 38 1.90 -16.91 0.26
N VAL A 39 2.59 -18.05 0.30
CA VAL A 39 3.17 -18.62 1.52
C VAL A 39 4.66 -18.33 1.51
N PHE A 40 5.11 -17.50 2.45
CA PHE A 40 6.52 -17.17 2.58
C PHE A 40 7.27 -18.22 3.41
N PRO A 41 8.57 -18.43 3.15
CA PRO A 41 9.40 -19.37 3.91
C PRO A 41 9.38 -19.13 5.43
N GLU A 42 9.28 -17.88 5.87
CA GLU A 42 9.19 -17.51 7.28
C GLU A 42 7.87 -17.95 7.91
N MET A 43 6.77 -17.98 7.14
CA MET A 43 5.49 -18.52 7.62
C MET A 43 5.57 -20.04 7.75
N THR A 44 6.18 -20.70 6.76
CA THR A 44 6.42 -22.15 6.82
C THR A 44 7.29 -22.51 8.02
N ALA A 45 8.41 -21.83 8.23
CA ALA A 45 9.29 -22.07 9.36
C ALA A 45 8.61 -21.85 10.73
N GLN A 46 7.74 -20.83 10.84
CA GLN A 46 6.95 -20.65 12.06
C GLN A 46 5.94 -21.78 12.27
N CYS A 47 5.26 -22.22 11.21
CA CYS A 47 4.27 -23.28 11.28
C CYS A 47 4.90 -24.64 11.60
N ASP A 48 6.04 -24.95 10.98
CA ASP A 48 6.83 -26.15 11.27
C ASP A 48 7.29 -26.14 12.74
N ALA A 49 7.84 -25.02 13.22
CA ALA A 49 8.25 -24.90 14.62
C ALA A 49 7.09 -25.07 15.62
N LEU A 50 5.88 -24.61 15.26
CA LEU A 50 4.68 -24.82 16.08
C LEU A 50 4.21 -26.27 16.07
N ALA A 51 4.34 -26.99 14.95
CA ALA A 51 4.04 -28.41 14.85
C ALA A 51 5.06 -29.24 15.64
N ASP A 52 6.36 -29.00 15.44
CA ASP A 52 7.45 -29.66 16.16
C ASP A 52 7.34 -29.50 17.68
N ALA A 53 6.91 -28.32 18.14
CA ALA A 53 6.71 -28.06 19.57
C ALA A 53 5.59 -28.89 20.22
N ARG A 54 4.74 -29.58 19.42
CA ARG A 54 3.70 -30.49 19.89
C ARG A 54 4.18 -31.92 20.08
N ASP A 55 5.34 -32.27 19.51
CA ASP A 55 5.90 -33.61 19.66
C ASP A 55 6.21 -33.90 21.13
N THR A 56 5.64 -35.00 21.64
CA THR A 56 5.84 -35.46 23.02
C THR A 56 6.79 -36.66 23.12
N GLY A 57 7.36 -37.10 22.00
CA GLY A 57 8.24 -38.26 21.91
C GLY A 57 7.50 -39.61 22.03
N ASN A 58 6.18 -39.61 21.87
CA ASN A 58 5.33 -40.81 21.94
C ASN A 58 5.17 -41.53 20.58
N GLY A 59 5.84 -41.06 19.53
CA GLY A 59 5.75 -41.60 18.17
C GLY A 59 4.72 -40.91 17.29
N ASP A 60 3.81 -40.10 17.85
CA ASP A 60 2.84 -39.32 17.06
C ASP A 60 3.57 -38.39 16.09
N GLU A 61 3.08 -38.33 14.84
CA GLU A 61 3.59 -37.37 13.86
C GLU A 61 2.73 -36.10 13.87
N TRP A 62 3.40 -34.95 13.93
CA TRP A 62 2.79 -33.64 13.90
C TRP A 62 3.21 -32.90 12.64
N SER A 63 2.25 -32.28 11.94
CA SER A 63 2.51 -31.51 10.74
C SER A 63 1.78 -30.17 10.75
N GLY A 64 2.44 -29.15 10.20
CA GLY A 64 1.89 -27.82 10.03
C GLY A 64 1.62 -27.52 8.55
N GLU A 65 0.45 -26.97 8.25
CA GLU A 65 0.13 -26.40 6.94
C GLU A 65 -0.16 -24.91 7.07
N VAL A 66 0.56 -24.08 6.29
CA VAL A 66 0.31 -22.64 6.29
C VAL A 66 -0.93 -22.33 5.47
N ILE A 67 -1.87 -21.64 6.11
CA ILE A 67 -3.03 -21.05 5.47
C ILE A 67 -2.75 -19.55 5.30
N PRO A 68 -2.50 -19.07 4.06
CA PRO A 68 -2.22 -17.66 3.82
C PRO A 68 -3.46 -16.81 4.11
N GLY A 69 -3.25 -15.68 4.76
CA GLY A 69 -4.27 -14.69 5.08
C GLY A 69 -4.22 -13.47 4.18
N ASN A 70 -4.92 -12.41 4.59
CA ASN A 70 -4.92 -11.15 3.87
C ASN A 70 -3.63 -10.36 4.15
N ALA A 71 -3.18 -9.62 3.15
CA ALA A 71 -2.17 -8.59 3.30
C ALA A 71 -2.82 -7.28 3.76
N THR A 72 -2.12 -6.53 4.62
CA THR A 72 -2.55 -5.23 5.13
C THR A 72 -1.46 -4.21 4.94
N LEU A 73 -1.79 -3.00 4.46
CA LEU A 73 -0.83 -1.92 4.34
C LEU A 73 -0.44 -1.43 5.74
N ILE A 74 0.86 -1.45 6.08
CA ILE A 74 1.37 -1.02 7.38
C ILE A 74 2.29 0.20 7.31
N ALA A 75 2.85 0.50 6.14
CA ALA A 75 3.62 1.72 5.90
C ALA A 75 3.58 2.13 4.43
N GLY A 76 3.73 3.44 4.16
CA GLY A 76 3.64 4.01 2.81
C GLY A 76 2.19 4.27 2.36
N PRO A 77 1.98 4.57 1.06
CA PRO A 77 2.99 4.68 0.00
C PRO A 77 3.89 5.91 0.19
N THR A 78 5.22 5.73 0.05
CA THR A 78 6.20 6.82 0.08
C THR A 78 6.88 6.91 -1.28
N GLU A 79 6.89 8.11 -1.89
CA GLU A 79 7.53 8.31 -3.19
C GLU A 79 9.02 7.94 -3.11
N VAL A 80 9.44 7.04 -3.98
CA VAL A 80 10.85 6.70 -4.17
C VAL A 80 11.47 7.86 -4.94
N GLY A 81 12.40 8.57 -4.32
CA GLY A 81 13.05 9.71 -4.95
C GLY A 81 13.54 9.38 -6.37
N GLY A 82 13.09 10.16 -7.35
CA GLY A 82 13.29 9.81 -8.76
C GLY A 82 12.65 10.81 -9.72
N SER A 83 12.53 10.40 -10.99
CA SER A 83 11.86 11.21 -12.02
C SER A 83 10.36 10.97 -12.01
N ARG A 84 9.59 12.01 -11.66
CA ARG A 84 8.14 12.04 -11.87
C ARG A 84 7.82 12.18 -13.36
N VAL A 85 6.81 11.44 -13.83
CA VAL A 85 6.19 11.65 -15.14
C VAL A 85 4.94 12.48 -14.93
N VAL A 86 5.07 13.80 -15.10
CA VAL A 86 3.95 14.74 -14.93
C VAL A 86 2.99 14.66 -16.11
N ASP A 87 1.70 14.49 -15.84
CA ASP A 87 0.66 14.64 -16.84
C ASP A 87 0.41 16.14 -17.09
N GLU A 88 1.09 16.67 -18.10
CA GLU A 88 1.03 18.10 -18.45
C GLU A 88 -0.40 18.59 -18.78
N SER A 89 -1.30 17.69 -19.18
CA SER A 89 -2.70 18.05 -19.48
C SER A 89 -3.52 18.39 -18.22
N THR A 90 -3.01 18.02 -17.06
CA THR A 90 -3.70 18.21 -15.77
C THR A 90 -3.14 19.36 -14.95
N ILE A 91 -2.12 20.06 -15.47
CA ILE A 91 -1.51 21.19 -14.77
C ILE A 91 -2.52 22.33 -14.66
N GLN A 92 -2.83 22.70 -13.42
CA GLN A 92 -3.68 23.84 -13.09
C GLN A 92 -2.91 24.85 -12.23
N PRO A 93 -3.07 26.16 -12.49
CA PRO A 93 -2.49 27.18 -11.62
C PRO A 93 -3.09 27.11 -10.22
N LEU A 94 -2.31 27.46 -9.20
CA LEU A 94 -2.75 27.55 -7.81
C LEU A 94 -2.27 28.87 -7.17
N GLY A 95 -3.16 29.50 -6.40
CA GLY A 95 -2.92 30.77 -5.73
C GLY A 95 -3.35 31.99 -6.55
N ASP A 96 -2.96 33.18 -6.08
CA ASP A 96 -3.30 34.44 -6.73
C ASP A 96 -2.35 34.73 -7.90
N TYR A 97 -2.91 35.28 -8.98
CA TYR A 97 -2.11 35.74 -10.11
C TYR A 97 -1.22 36.92 -9.71
N VAL A 98 0.08 36.82 -10.00
CA VAL A 98 1.06 37.89 -9.78
C VAL A 98 1.49 38.47 -11.14
N PRO A 99 1.07 39.71 -11.48
CA PRO A 99 1.45 40.35 -12.74
C PRO A 99 2.94 40.72 -12.77
N SER A 100 3.65 40.38 -13.85
CA SER A 100 5.06 40.75 -14.07
C SER A 100 5.21 41.94 -15.01
N VAL A 101 4.40 42.00 -16.07
CA VAL A 101 4.36 43.14 -17.01
C VAL A 101 2.99 43.79 -16.89
N LYS A 102 2.98 45.11 -16.65
CA LYS A 102 1.76 45.91 -16.45
C LYS A 102 1.74 47.07 -17.43
N GLU A 103 0.57 47.37 -17.95
CA GLU A 103 0.33 48.55 -18.78
C GLU A 103 -1.04 49.17 -18.48
N ILE A 104 -1.19 50.45 -18.81
CA ILE A 104 -2.46 51.15 -18.75
C ILE A 104 -3.03 51.20 -20.16
N ARG A 105 -4.25 50.70 -20.33
CA ARG A 105 -4.95 50.73 -21.62
C ARG A 105 -6.11 51.72 -21.60
N GLY A 106 -6.38 52.28 -22.78
CA GLY A 106 -7.48 53.21 -22.98
C GLY A 106 -7.21 54.61 -22.44
N ASP A 107 -8.22 55.46 -22.58
CA ASP A 107 -8.16 56.83 -22.09
C ASP A 107 -8.56 56.94 -20.61
N PRO A 108 -8.05 57.95 -19.88
CA PRO A 108 -8.44 58.19 -18.50
C PRO A 108 -9.93 58.43 -18.36
N PHE A 109 -10.55 57.84 -17.35
CA PHE A 109 -11.96 57.99 -17.03
C PHE A 109 -12.17 58.40 -15.56
N ARG A 110 -13.41 58.74 -15.23
CA ARG A 110 -13.83 59.18 -13.90
C ARG A 110 -14.59 58.09 -13.18
N ILE A 111 -14.44 58.02 -11.85
CA ILE A 111 -15.24 57.13 -11.00
C ILE A 111 -15.85 57.98 -9.88
N GLY A 112 -17.18 58.01 -9.79
CA GLY A 112 -17.91 58.70 -8.73
C GLY A 112 -17.50 60.18 -8.55
N GLY A 113 -17.72 60.73 -7.35
CA GLY A 113 -17.32 62.11 -7.01
C GLY A 113 -15.79 62.34 -6.90
N SER A 114 -14.96 61.43 -7.40
CA SER A 114 -13.50 61.54 -7.34
C SER A 114 -13.02 62.73 -8.18
N VAL A 115 -12.05 63.46 -7.62
CA VAL A 115 -11.31 64.48 -8.36
C VAL A 115 -10.16 63.89 -9.19
N ASN A 116 -9.84 62.60 -9.01
CA ASN A 116 -8.77 61.91 -9.75
C ASN A 116 -9.33 61.16 -10.98
N MET A 117 -8.45 60.88 -11.94
CA MET A 117 -8.77 60.02 -13.09
C MET A 117 -8.10 58.66 -12.98
N PHE A 118 -8.81 57.66 -13.47
CA PHE A 118 -8.44 56.25 -13.40
C PHE A 118 -8.19 55.71 -14.81
N GLY A 119 -7.37 54.68 -14.89
CA GLY A 119 -7.13 53.91 -16.11
C GLY A 119 -7.29 52.44 -15.83
N ASP A 120 -7.65 51.68 -16.86
CA ASP A 120 -7.73 50.23 -16.77
C ASP A 120 -6.32 49.68 -16.87
N GLN A 121 -5.90 48.98 -15.81
CA GLN A 121 -4.60 48.35 -15.74
C GLN A 121 -4.72 46.91 -16.22
N TRP A 122 -3.89 46.59 -17.21
CA TRP A 122 -3.79 45.28 -17.81
C TRP A 122 -2.40 44.70 -17.59
N SER A 123 -2.31 43.38 -17.67
CA SER A 123 -1.07 42.64 -17.60
C SER A 123 -0.96 41.73 -18.82
N SER A 124 0.18 41.76 -19.50
CA SER A 124 0.48 40.89 -20.65
C SER A 124 1.22 39.61 -20.27
N GLU A 125 1.79 39.59 -19.07
CA GLU A 125 2.57 38.48 -18.52
C GLU A 125 2.50 38.47 -16.99
N GLY A 126 2.54 37.27 -16.41
CA GLY A 126 2.60 37.08 -14.97
C GLY A 126 2.78 35.62 -14.60
N TYR A 127 2.54 35.30 -13.34
CA TYR A 127 2.69 33.93 -12.84
C TYR A 127 1.69 33.60 -11.74
N TYR A 128 1.44 32.31 -11.57
CA TYR A 128 0.84 31.74 -10.36
C TYR A 128 1.94 31.10 -9.52
N PRO A 129 1.98 31.35 -8.20
CA PRO A 129 3.09 30.93 -7.36
C PRO A 129 3.25 29.41 -7.29
N HIS A 130 2.14 28.67 -7.45
CA HIS A 130 2.09 27.22 -7.36
C HIS A 130 1.27 26.60 -8.49
N SER A 131 1.32 25.28 -8.57
CA SER A 131 0.51 24.47 -9.48
C SER A 131 -0.02 23.24 -8.78
N THR A 132 -1.08 22.67 -9.34
CA THR A 132 -1.51 21.32 -9.02
C THR A 132 -1.49 20.48 -10.29
N TYR A 133 -1.19 19.19 -10.17
CA TYR A 133 -1.14 18.27 -11.31
C TYR A 133 -1.09 16.81 -10.85
N PHE A 134 -1.44 15.91 -11.77
CA PHE A 134 -1.16 14.50 -11.58
C PHE A 134 0.21 14.12 -12.14
N PHE A 135 0.80 13.11 -11.53
CA PHE A 135 2.03 12.50 -12.01
C PHE A 135 2.02 11.00 -11.76
N GLU A 136 2.85 10.27 -12.49
CA GLU A 136 3.21 8.89 -12.18
C GLU A 136 4.63 8.87 -11.58
N ALA A 137 4.79 8.09 -10.52
CA ALA A 137 6.08 7.83 -9.89
C ALA A 137 6.07 6.44 -9.24
N ASP A 138 7.24 5.99 -8.82
CA ASP A 138 7.40 4.78 -8.03
C ASP A 138 7.20 5.08 -6.54
N PHE A 139 6.47 4.22 -5.84
CA PHE A 139 6.19 4.35 -4.42
C PHE A 139 6.54 3.08 -3.69
N ASP A 140 7.28 3.22 -2.58
CA ASP A 140 7.55 2.14 -1.65
C ASP A 140 6.42 2.01 -0.64
N SER A 141 5.92 0.80 -0.49
CA SER A 141 4.91 0.42 0.48
C SER A 141 5.33 -0.83 1.22
N THR A 142 5.00 -0.91 2.51
CA THR A 142 5.20 -2.12 3.31
C THR A 142 3.86 -2.74 3.62
N PHE A 143 3.67 -3.98 3.20
CA PHE A 143 2.51 -4.79 3.53
C PHE A 143 2.88 -5.84 4.57
N SER A 144 2.00 -6.05 5.53
CA SER A 144 2.06 -7.12 6.51
C SER A 144 1.15 -8.25 6.05
N TYR A 145 1.75 -9.42 5.81
CA TYR A 145 1.05 -10.61 5.36
C TYR A 145 0.74 -11.50 6.56
N ALA A 146 -0.55 -11.61 6.88
CA ALA A 146 -1.02 -12.51 7.93
C ALA A 146 -1.09 -13.94 7.41
N ALA A 147 -0.92 -14.90 8.31
CA ALA A 147 -1.13 -16.31 8.02
C ALA A 147 -1.58 -17.04 9.29
N SER A 148 -2.09 -18.25 9.12
CA SER A 148 -2.36 -19.17 10.21
C SER A 148 -1.74 -20.53 9.90
N CYS A 149 -1.44 -21.30 10.94
CA CYS A 149 -0.91 -22.65 10.85
C CYS A 149 -2.00 -23.63 11.25
N ALA A 150 -2.40 -24.49 10.32
CA ALA A 150 -3.24 -25.65 10.58
C ALA A 150 -2.35 -26.78 11.08
N ILE A 151 -2.51 -27.16 12.34
CA ILE A 151 -1.70 -28.22 12.96
C ILE A 151 -2.50 -29.52 12.93
N SER A 152 -1.93 -30.53 12.30
CA SER A 152 -2.50 -31.88 12.21
C SER A 152 -1.66 -32.89 12.98
N ARG A 153 -2.33 -33.93 13.48
CA ARG A 153 -1.69 -35.05 14.20
C ARG A 153 -2.08 -36.38 13.58
N ALA A 154 -1.09 -37.21 13.29
CA ALA A 154 -1.27 -38.64 13.02
C ALA A 154 -0.86 -39.41 14.28
N VAL A 155 -1.80 -40.18 14.84
CA VAL A 155 -1.58 -40.93 16.09
C VAL A 155 -0.81 -42.20 15.77
N PHE A 156 0.26 -42.45 16.52
CA PHE A 156 1.08 -43.65 16.39
C PHE A 156 0.52 -44.80 17.19
N HIS A 157 0.54 -45.97 16.57
CA HIS A 157 0.16 -47.24 17.18
C HIS A 157 1.32 -48.22 17.01
N GLU A 158 1.86 -48.66 18.15
CA GLU A 158 2.87 -49.73 18.19
C GLU A 158 2.23 -51.04 17.71
N GLY A 159 2.94 -51.75 16.84
CA GLY A 159 2.49 -53.04 16.33
C GLY A 159 2.36 -54.06 17.46
N GLU A 160 1.15 -54.61 17.65
CA GLU A 160 0.95 -55.68 18.62
C GLU A 160 1.59 -57.00 18.12
N PRO A 161 2.22 -57.80 18.99
CA PRO A 161 2.76 -59.10 18.62
C PRO A 161 1.67 -60.01 18.03
N ILE A 162 1.96 -60.61 16.89
CA ILE A 162 1.13 -61.65 16.29
C ILE A 162 1.65 -63.00 16.80
N HIS A 163 0.85 -63.66 17.64
CA HIS A 163 1.22 -64.93 18.23
C HIS A 163 0.98 -66.09 17.26
N HIS A 164 2.07 -66.73 16.81
CA HIS A 164 2.00 -67.93 15.99
C HIS A 164 2.18 -69.18 16.85
N ARG A 165 1.26 -70.12 16.71
CA ARG A 165 1.33 -71.42 17.39
C ARG A 165 2.41 -72.29 16.76
N ALA A 166 3.00 -73.20 17.55
CA ALA A 166 3.91 -74.18 16.99
C ALA A 166 3.21 -75.10 15.97
N VAL A 167 3.96 -75.53 14.98
CA VAL A 167 3.53 -76.49 13.95
C VAL A 167 4.55 -77.62 13.88
N GLY A 168 4.19 -78.81 14.35
CA GLY A 168 5.11 -79.94 14.43
C GLY A 168 4.54 -81.17 15.12
N VAL A 169 5.41 -82.09 15.51
CA VAL A 169 5.06 -83.33 16.23
C VAL A 169 6.10 -83.65 17.30
N TYR A 170 5.72 -84.39 18.32
CA TYR A 170 6.68 -84.95 19.27
C TYR A 170 7.19 -86.30 18.79
N VAL A 171 8.50 -86.42 18.69
CA VAL A 171 9.22 -87.66 18.35
C VAL A 171 10.03 -88.14 19.55
N ILE A 172 10.48 -89.39 19.50
CA ILE A 172 11.37 -89.95 20.53
C ILE A 172 12.78 -89.33 20.43
N LEU A 173 13.46 -89.10 21.56
CA LEU A 173 14.84 -88.61 21.56
C LEU A 173 15.79 -89.62 20.88
N ASP A 174 16.69 -89.12 20.03
CA ASP A 174 17.59 -89.93 19.19
C ASP A 174 18.54 -90.85 20.00
N ASP A 175 18.81 -90.52 21.26
CA ASP A 175 19.69 -91.27 22.17
C ASP A 175 18.97 -92.33 23.03
N TYR A 176 17.64 -92.43 22.90
CA TYR A 176 16.86 -93.44 23.62
C TYR A 176 16.83 -94.78 22.87
N HIS A 177 17.55 -95.77 23.41
CA HIS A 177 17.54 -97.15 22.90
C HIS A 177 17.17 -98.14 24.01
N GLY A 178 16.15 -98.99 23.81
CA GLY A 178 15.72 -99.96 24.82
C GLY A 178 14.52 -100.83 24.40
N ARG A 179 14.14 -101.81 25.25
CA ARG A 179 13.03 -102.76 24.97
C ARG A 179 11.65 -102.08 24.83
N ASP A 180 11.50 -100.85 25.32
CA ASP A 180 10.25 -100.11 25.34
C ASP A 180 10.21 -98.93 24.34
N GLU A 181 11.15 -98.90 23.38
CA GLU A 181 11.25 -97.82 22.37
C GLU A 181 9.93 -97.59 21.61
N GLU A 182 9.28 -98.65 21.15
CA GLU A 182 8.00 -98.59 20.44
C GLU A 182 6.84 -98.05 21.32
N ALA A 183 6.93 -98.25 22.63
CA ALA A 183 5.93 -97.75 23.59
C ALA A 183 6.15 -96.26 23.87
N VAL A 184 7.41 -95.84 24.01
CA VAL A 184 7.77 -94.43 24.20
C VAL A 184 7.48 -93.62 22.93
N ARG A 185 7.79 -94.15 21.73
CA ARG A 185 7.49 -93.52 20.45
C ARG A 185 5.99 -93.21 20.31
N ARG A 186 5.13 -94.20 20.60
CA ARG A 186 3.67 -94.01 20.59
C ARG A 186 3.18 -93.01 21.64
N ASN A 187 3.84 -92.90 22.78
CA ASN A 187 3.48 -91.89 23.78
C ASN A 187 3.87 -90.47 23.32
N CYS A 188 5.00 -90.30 22.63
CA CYS A 188 5.37 -89.02 22.02
C CYS A 188 4.36 -88.61 20.93
N GLU A 189 3.97 -89.55 20.05
CA GLU A 189 2.95 -89.31 19.00
C GLU A 189 1.54 -89.00 19.56
N GLN A 190 1.28 -89.31 20.83
CA GLN A 190 0.01 -88.96 21.49
C GLN A 190 -0.02 -87.52 22.00
N LEU A 191 1.13 -86.83 22.12
CA LEU A 191 1.17 -85.41 22.43
C LEU A 191 0.66 -84.64 21.20
N ARG A 192 -0.52 -84.03 21.34
CA ARG A 192 -1.19 -83.26 20.29
C ARG A 192 -1.41 -81.83 20.74
N ASP A 193 -1.59 -80.95 19.77
CA ASP A 193 -2.00 -79.57 20.01
C ASP A 193 -3.25 -79.56 20.91
N ASN A 194 -3.11 -78.86 22.04
CA ASN A 194 -4.14 -78.72 23.08
C ASN A 194 -4.80 -77.31 23.04
N GLY A 195 -4.46 -76.50 22.03
CA GLY A 195 -4.97 -75.15 21.85
C GLY A 195 -4.29 -74.08 22.71
N GLN A 196 -3.21 -74.41 23.42
CA GLN A 196 -2.37 -73.43 24.13
C GLN A 196 -1.42 -72.74 23.17
N ASP A 197 -1.18 -71.45 23.40
CA ASP A 197 -0.37 -70.62 22.49
C ASP A 197 1.12 -70.99 22.51
N TRP A 198 1.58 -71.71 23.55
CA TRP A 198 2.96 -72.19 23.73
C TRP A 198 3.09 -73.72 23.63
N TRP A 199 2.15 -74.39 22.95
CA TRP A 199 2.30 -75.80 22.63
C TRP A 199 3.52 -76.02 21.72
N GLY A 200 4.25 -77.13 21.87
CA GLY A 200 5.38 -77.47 20.99
C GLY A 200 6.75 -76.96 21.43
N ASP A 201 6.91 -76.49 22.67
CA ASP A 201 8.23 -76.14 23.20
C ASP A 201 9.13 -77.39 23.35
N GLU A 202 10.44 -77.20 23.12
CA GLU A 202 11.46 -78.27 23.12
C GLU A 202 11.56 -79.02 24.46
N PHE A 203 11.04 -78.46 25.56
CA PHE A 203 11.09 -79.05 26.90
C PHE A 203 9.78 -78.88 27.67
N PHE A 204 8.95 -79.94 27.70
CA PHE A 204 7.84 -80.03 28.66
C PHE A 204 8.38 -80.57 30.01
N PRO A 205 8.47 -79.79 31.11
CA PRO A 205 9.39 -80.10 32.20
C PRO A 205 9.03 -81.23 33.16
N GLU A 206 7.86 -81.87 33.08
CA GLU A 206 7.45 -82.78 34.17
C GLU A 206 6.94 -84.18 33.77
N ASN A 207 6.49 -84.42 32.53
CA ASN A 207 5.75 -85.67 32.23
C ASN A 207 6.24 -86.49 31.03
N SER A 208 7.25 -86.05 30.26
CA SER A 208 7.75 -86.83 29.10
C SER A 208 9.22 -86.49 28.72
N PRO A 209 10.21 -86.82 29.56
CA PRO A 209 11.63 -86.48 29.32
C PRO A 209 12.28 -87.25 28.16
N LYS A 210 11.50 -88.02 27.38
CA LYS A 210 11.96 -88.90 26.29
C LYS A 210 11.45 -88.48 24.91
N CYS A 211 10.73 -87.35 24.84
CA CYS A 211 10.17 -86.82 23.60
C CYS A 211 10.81 -85.46 23.29
N ARG A 212 11.12 -85.22 22.01
CA ARG A 212 11.56 -83.93 21.47
C ARG A 212 10.50 -83.43 20.50
N PHE A 213 10.21 -82.13 20.53
CA PHE A 213 9.37 -81.52 19.49
C PHE A 213 10.20 -81.34 18.21
N GLU A 214 9.68 -81.82 17.08
CA GLU A 214 10.22 -81.55 15.75
C GLU A 214 9.20 -80.75 14.94
N GLY A 215 9.60 -79.54 14.54
CA GLY A 215 8.76 -78.62 13.80
C GLY A 215 9.17 -77.18 14.02
N THR A 216 8.28 -76.26 13.67
CA THR A 216 8.44 -74.83 13.98
C THR A 216 7.84 -74.59 15.37
N PRO A 217 8.62 -74.13 16.37
CA PRO A 217 8.09 -73.80 17.69
C PRO A 217 7.15 -72.60 17.61
N ALA A 218 6.39 -72.34 18.67
CA ALA A 218 5.61 -71.12 18.78
C ALA A 218 6.57 -69.92 18.74
N TYR A 219 6.16 -68.86 18.08
CA TYR A 219 6.96 -67.64 18.01
C TYR A 219 6.04 -66.43 17.88
N ASP A 220 6.56 -65.30 18.34
CA ASP A 220 5.92 -64.02 18.15
C ASP A 220 6.49 -63.36 16.89
N GLU A 221 5.61 -63.00 15.97
CA GLU A 221 5.95 -62.10 14.88
C GLU A 221 5.66 -60.67 15.35
N PRO A 222 6.62 -59.73 15.21
CA PRO A 222 6.33 -58.34 15.53
C PRO A 222 5.26 -57.81 14.58
N GLY A 223 4.20 -57.20 15.14
CA GLY A 223 3.25 -56.43 14.34
C GLY A 223 3.93 -55.24 13.69
N GLU A 224 3.37 -54.76 12.59
CA GLU A 224 3.85 -53.52 11.96
C GLU A 224 3.28 -52.31 12.69
N ASP A 225 4.15 -51.37 13.03
CA ASP A 225 3.76 -50.05 13.50
C ASP A 225 2.95 -49.32 12.42
N TYR A 226 1.96 -48.53 12.83
CA TYR A 226 1.19 -47.72 11.90
C TYR A 226 0.76 -46.38 12.48
N LEU A 227 0.45 -45.45 11.58
CA LEU A 227 -0.08 -44.14 11.90
C LEU A 227 -1.53 -44.04 11.41
N ASP A 228 -2.38 -43.46 12.25
CA ASP A 228 -3.69 -42.99 11.79
C ASP A 228 -3.53 -41.89 10.73
N PRO A 229 -4.52 -41.71 9.82
CA PRO A 229 -4.54 -40.56 8.95
C PRO A 229 -4.45 -39.25 9.75
N PRO A 230 -3.66 -38.25 9.29
CA PRO A 230 -3.55 -36.97 10.00
C PRO A 230 -4.92 -36.30 10.18
N VAL A 231 -5.20 -35.85 11.40
CA VAL A 231 -6.42 -35.11 11.74
C VAL A 231 -6.04 -33.71 12.20
N LEU A 232 -6.74 -32.69 11.69
CA LEU A 232 -6.60 -31.31 12.14
C LEU A 232 -7.00 -31.19 13.61
N VAL A 233 -6.09 -30.69 14.44
CA VAL A 233 -6.31 -30.55 15.89
C VAL A 233 -6.31 -29.11 16.37
N ASP A 234 -5.63 -28.19 15.68
CA ASP A 234 -5.56 -26.79 16.07
C ASP A 234 -5.36 -25.87 14.86
N THR A 235 -5.67 -24.59 15.03
CA THR A 235 -5.34 -23.54 14.07
C THR A 235 -4.82 -22.33 14.82
N VAL A 236 -3.55 -22.00 14.60
CA VAL A 236 -2.84 -20.97 15.36
C VAL A 236 -2.49 -19.80 14.44
N ALA A 237 -2.73 -18.57 14.86
CA ALA A 237 -2.29 -17.40 14.11
C ALA A 237 -0.75 -17.30 14.15
N LEU A 238 -0.15 -17.03 12.99
CA LEU A 238 1.29 -16.81 12.87
C LEU A 238 1.63 -15.33 13.05
N ASP A 239 2.89 -15.06 13.39
CA ASP A 239 3.39 -13.69 13.37
C ASP A 239 3.42 -13.18 11.92
N PRO A 240 2.82 -12.00 11.65
CA PRO A 240 2.76 -11.46 10.30
C PRO A 240 4.15 -11.17 9.72
N VAL A 241 4.29 -11.41 8.42
CA VAL A 241 5.56 -11.18 7.70
C VAL A 241 5.47 -9.88 6.91
N PRO A 242 6.34 -8.88 7.19
CA PRO A 242 6.38 -7.66 6.39
C PRO A 242 7.11 -7.90 5.07
N ARG A 243 6.56 -7.36 3.97
CA ARG A 243 7.25 -7.23 2.67
C ARG A 243 7.13 -5.81 2.15
N GLU A 244 8.26 -5.32 1.70
CA GLU A 244 8.34 -4.08 0.94
C GLU A 244 8.07 -4.40 -0.53
N GLN A 245 7.34 -3.49 -1.19
CA GLN A 245 7.14 -3.52 -2.63
C GLN A 245 7.20 -2.09 -3.18
N THR A 246 7.76 -1.97 -4.37
CA THR A 246 7.82 -0.72 -5.12
C THR A 246 6.82 -0.81 -6.26
N VAL A 247 5.85 0.10 -6.31
CA VAL A 247 4.80 0.11 -7.34
C VAL A 247 4.77 1.45 -8.05
N GLY A 248 4.76 1.41 -9.39
CA GLY A 248 4.47 2.57 -10.21
C GLY A 248 2.99 2.91 -10.14
N MET A 249 2.65 4.08 -9.59
CA MET A 249 1.26 4.52 -9.44
C MET A 249 1.09 6.00 -9.73
N ARG A 250 -0.13 6.38 -10.14
CA ARG A 250 -0.53 7.76 -10.27
C ARG A 250 -0.66 8.39 -8.89
N ALA A 251 -0.20 9.63 -8.73
CA ALA A 251 -0.33 10.45 -7.54
C ALA A 251 -0.69 11.89 -7.92
N PHE A 252 -0.89 12.74 -6.91
CA PHE A 252 -1.30 14.13 -7.05
C PHE A 252 -0.34 15.06 -6.32
N GLU A 253 0.10 16.12 -7.00
CA GLU A 253 0.87 17.21 -6.43
C GLU A 253 -0.08 18.39 -6.16
N ASP A 254 -0.21 18.78 -4.90
CA ASP A 254 -1.07 19.87 -4.46
C ASP A 254 -0.33 21.21 -4.28
N PHE A 255 1.01 21.20 -4.38
CA PHE A 255 1.84 22.38 -4.20
C PHE A 255 3.09 22.37 -5.10
N GLY A 256 2.83 22.20 -6.40
CA GLY A 256 3.85 22.17 -7.44
C GLY A 256 4.52 23.53 -7.70
N GLU A 257 5.41 23.53 -8.69
CA GLU A 257 6.20 24.70 -9.07
C GLU A 257 5.35 25.84 -9.66
N LYS A 258 5.97 27.03 -9.73
CA LYS A 258 5.42 28.25 -10.33
C LYS A 258 5.08 28.06 -11.81
N ILE A 259 3.89 28.47 -12.23
CA ILE A 259 3.49 28.55 -13.64
C ILE A 259 3.60 29.99 -14.13
N THR A 260 4.29 30.20 -15.24
CA THR A 260 4.31 31.50 -15.94
C THR A 260 3.30 31.48 -17.08
N VAL A 261 2.50 32.54 -17.19
CA VAL A 261 1.47 32.68 -18.22
C VAL A 261 1.69 33.96 -19.02
N VAL A 262 1.38 33.88 -20.31
CA VAL A 262 1.39 35.02 -21.25
C VAL A 262 -0.01 35.18 -21.79
N GLY A 263 -0.51 36.41 -21.82
CA GLY A 263 -1.87 36.73 -22.23
C GLY A 263 -2.35 38.05 -21.63
N GLU A 264 -3.50 38.53 -22.08
CA GLU A 264 -4.04 39.82 -21.63
C GLU A 264 -4.99 39.62 -20.44
N TYR A 265 -4.56 40.05 -19.26
CA TYR A 265 -5.32 39.96 -18.01
C TYR A 265 -5.69 41.35 -17.51
N HIS A 266 -6.97 41.59 -17.28
CA HIS A 266 -7.41 42.81 -16.61
C HIS A 266 -7.12 42.69 -15.12
N ILE A 267 -6.20 43.51 -14.59
CA ILE A 267 -5.76 43.44 -13.19
C ILE A 267 -6.45 44.46 -12.28
N GLY A 268 -7.19 45.40 -12.85
CA GLY A 268 -8.04 46.33 -12.11
C GLY A 268 -7.92 47.75 -12.60
N GLN A 269 -8.38 48.69 -11.78
CA GLN A 269 -8.36 50.11 -12.08
C GLN A 269 -7.39 50.82 -11.15
N VAL A 270 -6.55 51.68 -11.70
CA VAL A 270 -5.57 52.45 -10.92
C VAL A 270 -5.69 53.93 -11.19
N VAL A 271 -5.33 54.74 -10.20
CA VAL A 271 -5.26 56.20 -10.38
C VAL A 271 -4.11 56.50 -11.34
N ILE A 272 -4.38 57.19 -12.44
CA ILE A 272 -3.35 57.56 -13.43
C ILE A 272 -3.14 59.07 -13.53
N CYS A 273 -4.11 59.86 -13.09
CA CYS A 273 -3.98 61.31 -12.98
C CYS A 273 -4.50 61.79 -11.62
N ILE A 274 -3.67 62.49 -10.84
CA ILE A 274 -4.08 63.17 -9.61
C ILE A 274 -4.40 64.63 -9.92
N SER A 275 -5.57 65.10 -9.45
CA SER A 275 -5.97 66.49 -9.64
C SER A 275 -5.00 67.46 -9.00
N PRO A 276 -4.83 68.67 -9.58
CA PRO A 276 -4.16 69.76 -8.89
C PRO A 276 -4.80 70.00 -7.51
N SER A 277 -4.01 69.98 -6.45
CA SER A 277 -4.48 70.30 -5.11
C SER A 277 -4.98 71.75 -5.05
N THR A 278 -6.19 71.96 -4.51
CA THR A 278 -6.73 73.28 -4.21
C THR A 278 -6.20 73.86 -2.89
N THR A 279 -5.39 73.10 -2.14
CA THR A 279 -4.98 73.45 -0.76
C THR A 279 -3.60 74.10 -0.64
N SER A 280 -2.81 74.25 -1.70
CA SER A 280 -1.60 75.08 -1.61
C SER A 280 -1.95 76.57 -1.72
N LYS A 281 -2.20 77.19 -0.55
CA LYS A 281 -2.27 78.66 -0.39
C LYS A 281 -0.96 79.40 -0.73
N ASN A 282 0.05 78.72 -1.28
CA ASN A 282 1.26 79.32 -1.82
C ASN A 282 1.59 78.71 -3.18
N THR A 283 1.31 79.49 -4.22
CA THR A 283 2.07 79.60 -5.48
C THR A 283 2.74 78.33 -5.99
N GLN A 284 1.92 77.45 -6.56
CA GLN A 284 2.12 76.74 -7.83
C GLN A 284 1.06 75.64 -7.84
N SER A 285 -0.04 75.85 -8.59
CA SER A 285 -0.87 74.72 -8.98
C SER A 285 -0.02 73.90 -9.96
N THR A 286 0.81 73.01 -9.43
CA THR A 286 1.44 71.98 -10.25
C THR A 286 0.27 71.27 -10.92
N GLY A 287 0.22 71.29 -12.26
CA GLY A 287 -0.87 70.71 -13.03
C GLY A 287 -1.13 69.25 -12.66
N TRP A 288 -2.06 68.62 -13.38
CA TRP A 288 -2.35 67.21 -13.18
C TRP A 288 -1.07 66.37 -13.12
N ARG A 289 -0.97 65.52 -12.10
CA ARG A 289 0.21 64.68 -11.89
C ARG A 289 -0.07 63.29 -12.45
N LEU A 290 0.79 62.83 -13.34
CA LEU A 290 0.80 61.45 -13.83
C LEU A 290 1.15 60.49 -12.68
N GLN A 291 0.53 59.32 -12.66
CA GLN A 291 0.76 58.26 -11.66
C GLN A 291 0.83 56.90 -12.35
N ASN A 292 1.39 55.90 -11.65
CA ASN A 292 1.40 54.50 -12.09
C ASN A 292 1.95 54.29 -13.52
N GLY A 293 2.93 55.11 -13.91
CA GLY A 293 3.59 55.00 -15.22
C GLY A 293 2.75 55.42 -16.43
N TYR A 294 1.59 56.06 -16.23
CA TYR A 294 0.79 56.56 -17.35
C TYR A 294 1.53 57.68 -18.11
N THR A 295 1.64 57.52 -19.43
CA THR A 295 2.36 58.45 -20.33
C THR A 295 1.45 59.15 -21.34
N GLY A 296 0.15 58.88 -21.31
CA GLY A 296 -0.79 59.48 -22.26
C GLY A 296 -1.05 60.97 -22.00
N PRO A 297 -1.52 61.71 -23.02
CA PRO A 297 -1.65 63.17 -22.95
C PRO A 297 -2.88 63.65 -22.17
N ASN A 298 -3.77 62.74 -21.77
CA ASN A 298 -5.12 63.05 -21.32
C ASN A 298 -5.26 63.38 -19.83
N CYS A 299 -4.15 63.53 -19.10
CA CYS A 299 -4.15 64.10 -17.76
C CYS A 299 -4.27 65.63 -17.79
N THR A 300 -5.44 66.15 -18.14
CA THR A 300 -5.71 67.59 -18.21
C THR A 300 -7.08 67.95 -17.62
N THR A 301 -7.23 69.22 -17.25
CA THR A 301 -8.52 69.73 -16.74
C THR A 301 -9.60 69.69 -17.81
N ASP A 302 -9.24 69.91 -19.08
CA ASP A 302 -10.17 69.87 -20.21
C ASP A 302 -10.65 68.44 -20.47
N TRP A 303 -9.71 67.48 -20.54
CA TRP A 303 -10.05 66.07 -20.66
C TRP A 303 -10.96 65.64 -19.52
N PHE A 304 -10.58 65.92 -18.27
CA PHE A 304 -11.40 65.63 -17.10
C PHE A 304 -12.82 66.18 -17.31
N LYS A 305 -12.99 67.49 -17.49
CA LYS A 305 -14.32 68.15 -17.54
C LYS A 305 -15.19 67.72 -18.70
N ASN A 306 -14.63 67.58 -19.89
CA ASN A 306 -15.40 67.59 -21.14
C ASN A 306 -15.39 66.24 -21.89
N HIS A 307 -14.41 65.38 -21.63
CA HIS A 307 -14.18 64.13 -22.38
C HIS A 307 -14.16 62.88 -21.48
N ALA A 308 -13.79 63.08 -20.22
CA ALA A 308 -13.89 62.22 -19.06
C ALA A 308 -15.14 61.32 -19.03
N ILE A 309 -15.13 60.14 -19.64
CA ILE A 309 -16.26 59.22 -19.51
C ILE A 309 -16.37 58.79 -18.05
N TRP A 310 -17.60 58.62 -17.57
CA TRP A 310 -17.87 58.03 -16.27
C TRP A 310 -17.75 56.52 -16.38
N GLY A 311 -16.70 55.96 -15.78
CA GLY A 311 -16.58 54.52 -15.57
C GLY A 311 -17.67 54.06 -14.62
N ALA A 312 -18.26 52.90 -14.90
CA ALA A 312 -19.34 52.31 -14.10
C ALA A 312 -18.84 51.89 -12.71
N GLY A 313 -18.71 52.86 -11.80
CA GLY A 313 -18.87 52.60 -10.37
C GLY A 313 -20.36 52.58 -10.10
N THR A 314 -20.94 51.40 -9.93
CA THR A 314 -22.33 51.26 -9.46
C THR A 314 -22.53 52.17 -8.26
N GLU A 315 -23.59 52.98 -8.27
CA GLU A 315 -23.95 53.91 -7.18
C GLU A 315 -24.10 53.24 -5.80
N ASN A 316 -23.99 51.91 -5.73
CA ASN A 316 -24.11 51.08 -4.52
C ASN A 316 -22.90 50.16 -4.21
N SER A 317 -21.74 50.28 -4.86
CA SER A 317 -20.58 49.45 -4.46
C SER A 317 -19.78 50.09 -3.31
N ASN A 318 -19.86 49.49 -2.13
CA ASN A 318 -18.83 49.54 -1.09
C ASN A 318 -17.53 48.85 -1.56
N GLY A 319 -17.05 49.19 -2.77
CA GLY A 319 -15.87 48.62 -3.37
C GLY A 319 -14.63 49.20 -2.70
N THR A 320 -13.88 48.35 -2.02
CA THR A 320 -12.53 48.60 -1.54
C THR A 320 -11.64 49.01 -2.72
N PHE A 321 -11.35 50.32 -2.84
CA PHE A 321 -10.37 50.82 -3.82
C PHE A 321 -8.99 50.73 -3.19
N THR A 322 -8.16 49.81 -3.68
CA THR A 322 -6.77 49.70 -3.23
C THR A 322 -5.98 50.85 -3.83
N SER A 323 -5.84 51.95 -3.08
CA SER A 323 -4.72 52.85 -3.28
C SER A 323 -3.46 52.08 -2.89
N VAL A 324 -2.74 51.51 -3.85
CA VAL A 324 -1.38 51.03 -3.58
C VAL A 324 -0.52 52.28 -3.45
N PRO A 325 0.08 52.58 -2.28
CA PRO A 325 1.07 53.64 -2.19
C PRO A 325 2.29 53.19 -3.00
N ASP A 326 2.69 54.03 -3.95
CA ASP A 326 3.97 53.89 -4.62
C ASP A 326 5.08 54.22 -3.61
N TYR A 327 5.55 53.21 -2.89
CA TYR A 327 6.77 53.33 -2.09
C TYR A 327 7.97 53.19 -3.02
N HIS A 328 8.29 54.27 -3.72
CA HIS A 328 9.66 54.52 -4.12
C HIS A 328 10.48 54.77 -2.85
N LEU A 329 11.13 53.72 -2.35
CA LEU A 329 12.27 53.85 -1.44
C LEU A 329 13.54 53.80 -2.27
N TYR A 330 14.41 54.78 -1.97
CA TYR A 330 15.74 55.04 -2.52
C TYR A 330 16.62 53.80 -2.71
#